data_AF-A0A518BLE1-F1
#
_entry.id   AF-A0A518BLE1-F1
#
_cell.length_a   1.000
_cell.length_b   1.000
_cell.length_c   1.000
_cell.angle_alpha   90.00
_cell.angle_beta   90.00
_cell.angle_gamma   90.00
#
_symmetry.space_group_name_H-M   'P 1'
#
loop_
_entity.id
_entity.type
_entity.pdbx_description
1 polymer ?
#
loop_
_entity_poly.entity_id
_entity_poly.type
_entity_poly.pdbx_seq_one_letter_code
_entity_poly.pdbx_strand_id
1 'polypeptide(L)'
;MDDDELTQGVEAGGDWGGDDEDGREDDAESDGGGGLTDEASYVCWACGEEIVIPVEPGMGSSQDFVEDCPVCCRPNRVRVELGGDGGVRESWSLGDP
;
A
#
# COMPACT_ATOMS: atom_id res chain seq x y z
N MET A 1 -3.25 -20.96 -45.05
CA MET A 1 -3.69 -20.85 -46.45
C MET A 1 -4.89 -19.94 -46.35
N ASP A 2 -4.73 -18.61 -46.32
CA ASP A 2 -3.94 -17.67 -47.13
C ASP A 2 -3.37 -16.56 -46.19
N ASP A 3 -2.09 -16.20 -46.13
CA ASP A 3 -1.27 -15.38 -47.06
C ASP A 3 -1.93 -14.07 -47.52
N ASP A 4 -1.72 -12.99 -46.76
CA ASP A 4 -1.76 -11.62 -47.29
C ASP A 4 -0.66 -10.79 -46.62
N GLU A 5 0.42 -10.65 -47.36
CA GLU A 5 1.57 -9.80 -47.08
C GLU A 5 1.22 -8.33 -47.37
N LEU A 6 1.08 -7.51 -46.32
CA LEU A 6 1.15 -6.06 -46.48
C LEU A 6 2.50 -5.54 -45.99
N THR A 7 3.35 -5.34 -47.00
CA THR A 7 4.63 -4.66 -46.99
C THR A 7 4.51 -3.16 -46.68
N GLN A 8 5.67 -2.52 -46.44
CA GLN A 8 5.98 -1.07 -46.42
C GLN A 8 6.04 -0.49 -44.98
N GLY A 9 7.20 -0.19 -44.39
CA GLY A 9 8.30 0.57 -44.95
C GLY A 9 8.14 2.04 -44.56
N VAL A 10 8.55 2.42 -43.34
CA VAL A 10 8.69 3.84 -42.96
C VAL A 10 10.16 4.11 -42.64
N GLU A 11 10.89 4.42 -43.70
CA GLU A 11 12.13 5.18 -43.66
C GLU A 11 11.76 6.64 -43.95
N ALA A 12 11.87 7.51 -42.95
CA ALA A 12 11.94 8.95 -43.16
C ALA A 12 12.69 9.57 -41.99
N GLY A 13 13.89 10.04 -42.28
CA GLY A 13 14.73 10.82 -41.38
C GLY A 13 14.03 12.09 -40.91
N GLY A 14 14.42 12.52 -39.72
CA GLY A 14 14.13 13.83 -39.17
C GLY A 14 15.34 14.30 -38.38
N ASP A 15 16.15 15.11 -39.03
CA ASP A 15 17.11 16.02 -38.43
C ASP A 15 16.32 17.09 -37.68
N TRP A 16 16.00 16.85 -36.41
CA TRP A 16 15.36 17.85 -35.55
C TRP A 16 16.43 18.47 -34.67
N GLY A 17 17.25 19.33 -35.29
CA GLY A 17 18.07 20.28 -34.56
C GLY A 17 17.16 21.23 -33.77
N GLY A 18 17.32 21.21 -32.46
CA GLY A 18 16.69 22.14 -31.51
C GLY A 18 17.69 22.43 -30.39
N ASP A 19 18.36 23.57 -30.56
CA ASP A 19 19.34 24.20 -29.68
C ASP A 19 18.66 24.67 -28.37
N ASP A 20 19.35 24.43 -27.25
CA ASP A 20 19.45 25.26 -26.03
C ASP A 20 18.15 25.86 -25.46
N GLU A 21 17.68 25.38 -24.28
CA GLU A 21 17.22 26.25 -23.15
C GLU A 21 17.26 25.47 -21.80
N ASP A 22 18.13 25.95 -20.90
CA ASP A 22 18.06 25.92 -19.43
C ASP A 22 17.79 24.62 -18.66
N GLY A 23 18.87 24.02 -18.15
CA GLY A 23 18.83 23.19 -16.95
C GLY A 23 18.74 24.05 -15.68
N ARG A 24 17.70 23.84 -14.87
CA ARG A 24 17.67 24.29 -13.46
C ARG A 24 16.68 23.47 -12.61
N GLU A 25 17.27 22.52 -11.89
CA GLU A 25 17.09 22.20 -10.46
C GLU A 25 15.78 22.67 -9.79
N ASP A 26 14.94 21.72 -9.37
CA ASP A 26 14.13 21.84 -8.15
C ASP A 26 13.94 20.45 -7.51
N ASP A 27 14.80 20.17 -6.54
CA ASP A 27 14.65 19.18 -5.49
C ASP A 27 13.30 19.30 -4.78
N ALA A 28 12.46 18.27 -4.93
CA ALA A 28 11.81 17.59 -3.83
C ALA A 28 10.98 16.46 -4.42
N GLU A 29 11.58 15.28 -4.51
CA GLU A 29 10.80 14.05 -4.43
C GLU A 29 10.16 14.04 -3.04
N SER A 30 9.05 14.77 -2.90
CA SER A 30 8.12 14.51 -1.83
C SER A 30 7.38 13.25 -2.26
N ASP A 31 8.08 12.12 -2.12
CA ASP A 31 7.49 10.81 -1.89
C ASP A 31 6.63 10.95 -0.63
N GLY A 32 5.49 11.61 -0.79
CA GLY A 32 4.42 11.67 0.18
C GLY A 32 3.63 10.37 0.12
N GLY A 33 4.33 9.22 0.09
CA GLY A 33 3.77 7.91 0.39
C GLY A 33 3.48 7.80 1.89
N GLY A 34 2.84 8.81 2.48
CA GLY A 34 2.30 8.75 3.83
C GLY A 34 1.06 7.88 3.78
N GLY A 35 1.27 6.57 3.90
CA GLY A 35 0.29 5.53 3.69
C GLY A 35 -1.06 5.83 4.31
N LEU A 36 -2.07 5.96 3.44
CA LEU A 36 -3.46 5.62 3.75
C LEU A 36 -3.55 4.09 3.90
N THR A 37 -2.62 3.45 4.61
CA THR A 37 -2.70 2.01 4.80
C THR A 37 -3.82 1.80 5.79
N ASP A 38 -4.99 1.45 5.26
CA ASP A 38 -6.15 0.87 5.95
C ASP A 38 -5.76 -0.50 6.53
N GLU A 39 -4.58 -0.62 7.14
CA GLU A 39 -3.92 -1.85 7.54
C GLU A 39 -3.27 -1.61 8.91
N ALA A 40 -3.60 -2.45 9.88
CA ALA A 40 -2.96 -2.49 11.20
C ALA A 40 -2.10 -3.75 11.32
N SER A 41 -1.11 -3.72 12.19
CA SER A 41 -0.36 -4.93 12.56
C SER A 41 -0.40 -5.18 14.07
N TYR A 42 -0.42 -6.44 14.48
CA TYR A 42 -0.34 -6.82 15.88
C TYR A 42 0.52 -8.07 16.05
N VAL A 43 1.17 -8.21 17.20
CA VAL A 43 1.90 -9.43 17.55
C VAL A 43 0.96 -10.40 18.24
N CYS A 44 0.85 -11.63 17.76
CA CYS A 44 0.00 -12.65 18.37
C CYS A 44 0.51 -13.02 19.77
N TRP A 45 -0.37 -13.00 20.78
CA TRP A 45 0.01 -13.34 22.16
C TRP A 45 0.41 -14.81 22.35
N ALA A 46 -0.05 -15.70 21.46
CA ALA A 46 0.13 -17.14 21.62
C ALA A 46 1.37 -17.69 20.88
N CYS A 47 1.61 -17.27 19.63
CA CYS A 47 2.75 -17.72 18.84
C CYS A 47 3.86 -16.67 18.67
N GLY A 48 3.58 -15.40 18.96
CA GLY A 48 4.54 -14.29 18.79
C GLY A 48 4.71 -13.80 17.35
N GLU A 49 3.88 -14.24 16.40
CA GLU A 49 3.95 -13.80 15.00
C GLU A 49 3.38 -12.39 14.82
N GLU A 50 3.98 -11.60 13.95
CA GLU A 50 3.41 -10.32 13.48
C GLU A 50 2.35 -10.57 12.41
N ILE A 51 1.10 -10.17 12.72
CA ILE A 51 -0.06 -10.34 11.85
C ILE A 51 -0.48 -8.96 11.35
N VAL A 52 -0.60 -8.81 10.02
CA VAL A 52 -1.18 -7.63 9.38
C VAL A 52 -2.64 -7.90 9.06
N ILE A 53 -3.51 -6.96 9.38
CA ILE A 53 -4.96 -7.04 9.17
C ILE A 53 -5.47 -5.78 8.47
N PRO A 54 -6.46 -5.91 7.58
CA PRO A 54 -7.17 -4.75 7.04
C PRO A 54 -8.03 -4.10 8.13
N VAL A 55 -8.14 -2.78 8.11
CA VAL A 55 -8.91 -1.95 9.03
C VAL A 55 -9.81 -1.03 8.24
N GLU A 56 -11.11 -1.08 8.51
CA GLU A 56 -12.09 -0.23 7.82
C GLU A 56 -12.27 1.11 8.57
N PRO A 57 -11.81 2.26 8.04
CA PRO A 57 -11.96 3.54 8.72
C PRO A 57 -13.42 3.98 8.89
N GLY A 58 -14.34 3.40 8.11
CA GLY A 58 -15.79 3.65 8.22
C GLY A 58 -16.44 3.11 9.50
N MET A 59 -15.80 2.18 10.24
CA MET A 59 -16.33 1.64 11.50
C MET A 59 -16.09 2.54 12.72
N GLY A 60 -15.39 3.65 12.54
CA GLY A 60 -15.07 4.61 13.60
C GLY A 60 -13.59 4.57 13.99
N SER A 61 -13.18 5.60 14.73
CA SER A 61 -11.77 5.82 15.08
C SER A 61 -11.23 4.85 16.14
N SER A 62 -12.08 4.11 16.82
CA SER A 62 -11.70 3.13 17.84
C SER A 62 -12.43 1.83 17.57
N GLN A 63 -11.69 0.80 17.21
CA GLN A 63 -12.24 -0.51 16.85
C GLN A 63 -11.71 -1.57 17.83
N ASP A 64 -12.59 -2.46 18.26
CA ASP A 64 -12.27 -3.57 19.16
C ASP A 64 -12.97 -4.82 18.64
N PHE A 65 -12.18 -5.79 18.17
CA PHE A 65 -12.71 -7.00 17.55
C PHE A 65 -11.81 -8.20 17.85
N VAL A 66 -12.34 -9.40 17.62
CA VAL A 66 -11.61 -10.65 17.81
C VAL A 66 -11.38 -11.29 16.45
N GLU A 67 -10.12 -11.63 16.19
CA GLU A 67 -9.68 -12.32 14.97
C GLU A 67 -8.84 -13.55 15.36
N ASP A 68 -8.92 -14.62 14.60
CA ASP A 68 -8.08 -15.80 14.80
C ASP A 68 -6.73 -15.63 14.11
N CYS A 69 -5.64 -15.93 14.83
CA CYS A 69 -4.30 -15.87 14.25
C CYS A 69 -4.15 -16.91 13.10
N PRO A 70 -3.75 -16.51 11.88
CA PRO A 70 -3.64 -17.41 10.74
C PRO A 70 -2.52 -18.46 10.90
N VAL A 71 -1.60 -18.26 11.85
CA VAL A 71 -0.49 -19.18 12.13
C VAL A 71 -0.86 -20.25 13.17
N CYS A 72 -1.54 -19.86 14.25
CA CYS A 72 -1.79 -20.74 15.40
C CYS A 72 -3.27 -20.95 15.76
N CYS A 73 -4.20 -20.37 14.99
CA CYS A 73 -5.66 -20.47 15.17
C CYS A 73 -6.12 -20.14 16.60
N ARG A 74 -5.42 -19.21 17.28
CA ARG A 74 -5.79 -18.70 18.59
C ARG A 74 -6.51 -17.37 18.43
N PRO A 75 -7.61 -17.15 19.18
CA PRO A 75 -8.32 -15.88 19.14
C PRO A 75 -7.43 -14.79 19.75
N ASN A 76 -7.34 -13.67 19.05
CA ASN A 76 -6.67 -12.46 19.47
C ASN A 76 -7.71 -11.34 19.51
N ARG A 77 -7.83 -10.69 20.66
CA ARG A 77 -8.63 -9.48 20.77
C ARG A 77 -7.76 -8.31 20.35
N VAL A 78 -8.07 -7.72 19.20
CA VAL A 78 -7.31 -6.63 18.60
C VAL A 78 -8.05 -5.32 18.87
N ARG A 79 -7.31 -4.34 19.40
CA ARG A 79 -7.76 -2.96 19.48
C ARG A 79 -6.97 -2.12 18.49
N VAL A 80 -7.68 -1.30 17.72
CA VAL A 80 -7.09 -0.38 16.74
C VAL A 80 -7.61 1.03 16.99
N GLU A 81 -6.70 1.99 17.05
CA GLU A 81 -7.03 3.42 17.11
C GLU A 81 -6.58 4.11 15.82
N LEU A 82 -7.52 4.77 15.14
CA LEU A 82 -7.30 5.51 13.90
C LEU A 82 -7.17 7.01 14.15
N GLY A 83 -6.31 7.66 13.36
CA GLY A 83 -6.14 9.11 13.34
C GLY A 83 -7.23 9.84 12.56
N GLY A 84 -7.22 11.17 12.63
CA GLY A 84 -8.15 12.01 11.86
C GLY A 84 -7.98 11.91 10.34
N ASP A 85 -6.85 11.38 9.89
CA ASP A 85 -6.51 11.07 8.50
C ASP A 85 -6.94 9.65 8.06
N GLY A 86 -7.42 8.81 8.99
CA GLY A 86 -7.80 7.42 8.72
C GLY A 86 -6.68 6.40 8.90
N GLY A 87 -5.43 6.83 9.11
CA GLY A 87 -4.29 5.93 9.36
C GLY A 87 -4.30 5.33 10.76
N VAL A 88 -3.74 4.12 10.87
CA VAL A 88 -3.57 3.42 12.15
C VAL A 88 -2.52 4.13 13.00
N ARG A 89 -2.92 4.54 14.21
CA ARG A 89 -2.00 5.14 15.18
C ARG A 89 -1.39 4.08 16.07
N GLU A 90 -2.24 3.21 16.59
CA GLU A 90 -1.85 2.20 17.56
C GLU A 90 -2.71 0.95 17.36
N SER A 91 -2.06 -0.21 17.48
CA SER A 91 -2.73 -1.51 17.44
C SER A 91 -2.05 -2.48 18.39
N TRP A 92 -2.85 -3.22 19.15
CA TRP A 92 -2.33 -4.24 20.06
C TRP A 92 -3.30 -5.40 20.20
N SER A 93 -2.74 -6.59 20.43
CA SER A 93 -3.50 -7.79 20.75
C SER A 93 -3.48 -8.05 22.26
N LEU A 94 -4.61 -8.51 22.79
CA LEU A 94 -4.72 -9.10 24.10
C LEU A 94 -5.16 -10.56 23.93
N GLY A 95 -4.69 -11.42 24.82
CA GLY A 95 -5.23 -12.76 24.94
C GLY A 95 -6.67 -12.71 25.42
N ASP A 96 -7.58 -13.38 24.72
CA ASP A 96 -8.93 -13.63 25.20
C ASP A 96 -8.88 -14.89 26.10
N PRO A 97 -9.13 -14.76 27.42
CA PRO A 97 -8.98 -15.86 28.38
C PRO A 97 -10.10 -16.92 28.28
#